data_AF-A0A926LNM2-F1
#
_entry.id   AF-A0A926LNM2-F1
#
_cell.length_a   1.000
_cell.length_b   1.000
_cell.length_c   1.000
_cell.angle_alpha   90.00
_cell.angle_beta   90.00
_cell.angle_gamma   90.00
#
_symmetry.space_group_name_H-M   'P 1'
#
loop_
_entity.id
_entity.type
_entity.pdbx_description
1 polymer ?
#
loop_
_entity_poly.entity_id
_entity_poly.type
_entity_poly.pdbx_seq_one_letter_code
_entity_poly.pdbx_strand_id
1 'polypeptide(L)'
;MAGTPDVGHWSEDGLPLDARRIKSAYERVRPALRRDRLFVESAAAFDVDVEELDLRMARPPGRLDAGTLWDWLGGADQYRWAGLRVLAEGFAVPGALRLAGRITVPEGSLRVATGDVVVEGDLVLEDQAMVLVLGTLTVTGALVGSLWDYSMVAAAEVGCRDGVTSGEILALDAVRCTGALYLSGNDYACRAPLFDGGVLVDFERSNAFGRVDAAERITEWDLTAAARALGLSADDKLDQAYADRLLAVGPSAAPGSG
;
A
#
# COMPACT_ATOMS: atom_id res chain seq x y z
N MET A 1 13.90 34.39 5.67
CA MET A 1 12.79 33.88 6.51
C MET A 1 12.17 32.72 5.78
N ALA A 2 12.53 31.48 6.13
CA ALA A 2 11.84 30.30 5.62
C ALA A 2 10.49 30.25 6.34
N GLY A 3 9.39 30.43 5.60
CA GLY A 3 8.06 30.23 6.16
C GLY A 3 7.95 28.80 6.66
N THR A 4 7.40 28.62 7.85
CA THR A 4 7.06 27.28 8.37
C THR A 4 6.18 26.60 7.32
N PRO A 5 6.56 25.42 6.79
CA PRO A 5 5.74 24.73 5.82
C PRO A 5 4.36 24.46 6.45
N ASP A 6 3.31 24.78 5.70
CA ASP A 6 1.94 24.50 6.09
C ASP A 6 1.80 22.97 6.23
N VAL A 7 1.58 22.51 7.46
CA VAL A 7 1.41 21.08 7.74
C VAL A 7 0.01 20.74 7.27
N GLY A 8 -0.08 20.05 6.12
CA GLY A 8 -1.36 19.67 5.56
C GLY A 8 -2.11 18.69 6.47
N HIS A 9 -3.43 18.67 6.37
CA HIS A 9 -4.26 17.66 7.02
C HIS A 9 -4.70 16.63 5.98
N TRP A 10 -4.62 15.34 6.31
CA TRP A 10 -5.12 14.28 5.43
C TRP A 10 -6.64 14.21 5.51
N SER A 11 -7.34 14.44 4.41
CA SER A 11 -8.81 14.48 4.41
C SER A 11 -9.43 13.18 4.93
N GLU A 12 -10.49 13.33 5.73
CA GLU A 12 -11.32 12.24 6.24
C GLU A 12 -12.62 12.05 5.45
N ASP A 13 -12.93 12.98 4.55
CA ASP A 13 -14.25 13.07 3.91
C ASP A 13 -14.47 12.01 2.82
N GLY A 14 -13.50 11.13 2.60
CA GLY A 14 -13.50 10.21 1.47
C GLY A 14 -13.38 10.94 0.12
N LEU A 15 -13.54 10.21 -0.98
CA LEU A 15 -13.46 10.74 -2.33
C LEU A 15 -14.83 10.70 -3.02
N PRO A 16 -15.45 11.84 -3.35
CA PRO A 16 -16.64 11.86 -4.20
C PRO A 16 -16.35 11.22 -5.57
N LEU A 17 -17.19 10.27 -5.99
CA LEU A 17 -17.03 9.55 -7.24
C LEU A 17 -18.15 9.93 -8.21
N ASP A 18 -17.77 10.38 -9.41
CA ASP A 18 -18.68 10.55 -10.53
C ASP A 18 -18.72 9.28 -11.38
N ALA A 19 -19.90 8.68 -11.51
CA ALA A 19 -20.06 7.40 -12.21
C ALA A 19 -19.67 7.48 -13.70
N ARG A 20 -19.87 8.64 -14.35
CA ARG A 20 -19.46 8.81 -15.76
C ARG A 20 -17.95 8.85 -15.90
N ARG A 21 -17.26 9.53 -14.97
CA ARG A 21 -15.81 9.60 -14.88
C ARG A 21 -15.20 8.23 -14.62
N ILE A 22 -15.75 7.45 -13.68
CA ILE A 22 -15.34 6.06 -13.42
C ILE A 22 -15.49 5.21 -14.68
N LYS A 23 -16.69 5.23 -15.30
CA LYS A 23 -16.93 4.46 -16.54
C LYS A 23 -15.91 4.82 -17.63
N SER A 24 -15.70 6.11 -17.85
CA SER A 24 -14.77 6.59 -18.88
C SER A 24 -13.32 6.20 -18.59
N ALA A 25 -12.90 6.25 -17.33
CA ALA A 25 -11.57 5.81 -16.90
C ALA A 25 -11.42 4.29 -17.09
N TYR A 26 -12.42 3.51 -16.68
CA TYR A 26 -12.41 2.08 -16.84
C TYR A 26 -12.32 1.64 -18.30
N GLU A 27 -13.06 2.28 -19.21
CA GLU A 27 -12.97 2.01 -20.65
C GLU A 27 -11.54 2.19 -21.21
N ARG A 28 -10.76 3.14 -20.65
CA ARG A 28 -9.36 3.36 -21.04
C ARG A 28 -8.40 2.35 -20.42
N VAL A 29 -8.61 2.00 -19.15
CA VAL A 29 -7.72 1.09 -18.39
C VAL A 29 -7.97 -0.38 -18.76
N ARG A 30 -9.22 -0.77 -19.04
CA ARG A 30 -9.65 -2.16 -19.21
C ARG A 30 -8.79 -2.93 -20.24
N PRO A 31 -8.49 -2.43 -21.46
CA PRO A 31 -7.66 -3.19 -22.40
C PRO A 31 -6.22 -3.44 -21.91
N ALA A 32 -5.68 -2.58 -21.05
CA ALA A 32 -4.37 -2.78 -20.44
C ALA A 32 -4.45 -3.79 -19.30
N LEU A 33 -5.46 -3.70 -18.43
CA LEU A 33 -5.71 -4.67 -17.36
C LEU A 33 -5.78 -6.11 -17.88
N ARG A 34 -6.55 -6.35 -18.95
CA ARG A 34 -6.70 -7.70 -19.54
C ARG A 34 -5.41 -8.32 -20.07
N ARG A 35 -4.39 -7.50 -20.32
CA ARG A 35 -3.08 -7.94 -20.81
C ARG A 35 -2.02 -7.92 -19.72
N ASP A 36 -2.35 -7.41 -18.54
CA ASP A 36 -1.42 -7.28 -17.45
C ASP A 36 -1.21 -8.65 -16.80
N ARG A 37 0.05 -9.05 -16.65
CA ARG A 37 0.40 -10.35 -16.06
C ARG A 37 0.05 -10.42 -14.58
N LEU A 38 -0.10 -9.28 -13.93
CA LEU A 38 -0.56 -9.19 -12.55
C LEU A 38 -2.09 -9.18 -12.45
N PHE A 39 -2.83 -9.20 -13.55
CA PHE A 39 -4.28 -9.38 -13.55
C PHE A 39 -4.62 -10.72 -14.18
N VAL A 40 -4.79 -11.74 -13.35
CA VAL A 40 -4.97 -13.12 -13.79
C VAL A 40 -6.46 -13.41 -13.96
N GLU A 41 -6.95 -13.32 -15.21
CA GLU A 41 -8.36 -13.53 -15.59
C GLU A 41 -8.87 -14.98 -15.39
N SER A 42 -7.97 -15.95 -15.19
CA SER A 42 -8.36 -17.37 -15.13
C SER A 42 -7.36 -18.18 -14.31
N ALA A 43 -7.28 -17.88 -13.02
CA ALA A 43 -6.74 -18.82 -12.07
C ALA A 43 -7.91 -19.33 -11.23
N ALA A 44 -8.22 -20.62 -11.36
CA ALA A 44 -9.11 -21.35 -10.45
C ALA A 44 -8.70 -21.20 -8.97
N ALA A 45 -7.51 -20.64 -8.70
CA ALA A 45 -6.96 -20.35 -7.39
C ALA A 45 -7.27 -18.94 -6.84
N PHE A 46 -7.74 -17.97 -7.64
CA PHE A 46 -7.83 -16.55 -7.19
C PHE A 46 -9.20 -15.87 -7.39
N ASP A 47 -10.19 -16.56 -7.97
CA ASP A 47 -11.60 -16.12 -8.04
C ASP A 47 -11.82 -14.69 -8.58
N VAL A 48 -11.10 -14.34 -9.64
CA VAL A 48 -11.25 -13.05 -10.35
C VAL A 48 -11.92 -13.28 -11.68
N ASP A 49 -13.00 -12.54 -11.91
CA ASP A 49 -13.76 -12.54 -13.15
C ASP A 49 -13.83 -11.10 -13.70
N VAL A 50 -13.47 -10.95 -14.98
CA VAL A 50 -13.56 -9.66 -15.69
C VAL A 50 -15.01 -9.22 -15.81
N GLU A 51 -15.96 -10.15 -15.95
CA GLU A 51 -17.38 -9.82 -16.04
C GLU A 51 -17.88 -9.25 -14.70
N GLU A 52 -17.44 -9.81 -13.58
CA GLU A 52 -17.71 -9.26 -12.24
C GLU A 52 -17.07 -7.88 -12.06
N LEU A 53 -15.83 -7.69 -12.52
CA LEU A 53 -15.20 -6.36 -12.54
C LEU A 53 -16.00 -5.36 -13.40
N ASP A 54 -16.51 -5.78 -14.57
CA ASP A 54 -17.36 -4.95 -15.43
C ASP A 54 -18.64 -4.52 -14.72
N LEU A 55 -19.29 -5.45 -14.00
CA LEU A 55 -20.51 -5.17 -13.23
C LEU A 55 -20.25 -4.16 -12.11
N ARG A 56 -19.13 -4.31 -11.38
CA ARG A 56 -18.71 -3.36 -10.34
C ARG A 56 -18.45 -1.99 -10.92
N MET A 57 -17.70 -1.89 -12.02
CA MET A 57 -17.38 -0.60 -12.66
C MET A 57 -18.61 0.09 -13.28
N ALA A 58 -19.66 -0.66 -13.60
CA ALA A 58 -20.94 -0.09 -14.05
C ALA A 58 -21.77 0.53 -12.91
N ARG A 59 -21.44 0.23 -11.64
CA ARG A 59 -22.19 0.67 -10.46
C ARG A 59 -21.25 1.17 -9.34
N PRO A 60 -20.39 2.18 -9.59
CA PRO A 60 -19.55 2.73 -8.55
C PRO A 60 -20.39 3.41 -7.46
N PRO A 61 -19.93 3.41 -6.21
CA PRO A 61 -20.57 4.20 -5.16
C PRO A 61 -20.43 5.70 -5.49
N GLY A 62 -21.29 6.55 -4.92
CA GLY A 62 -21.19 8.00 -5.11
C GLY A 62 -20.05 8.66 -4.32
N ARG A 63 -19.50 7.95 -3.35
CA ARG A 63 -18.37 8.34 -2.51
C ARG A 63 -17.56 7.10 -2.18
N LEU A 64 -16.25 7.27 -2.08
CA LEU A 64 -15.31 6.27 -1.60
C LEU A 64 -14.92 6.58 -0.14
N ASP A 65 -15.26 5.68 0.74
CA ASP A 65 -14.88 5.59 2.14
C ASP A 65 -14.52 4.13 2.46
N ALA A 66 -14.18 3.81 3.71
CA ALA A 66 -13.76 2.46 4.09
C ALA A 66 -14.82 1.40 3.75
N GLY A 67 -16.09 1.64 4.08
CA GLY A 67 -17.18 0.68 3.85
C GLY A 67 -17.47 0.51 2.36
N THR A 68 -17.61 1.61 1.62
CA THR A 68 -17.91 1.57 0.19
C THR A 68 -16.75 1.02 -0.65
N LEU A 69 -15.50 1.18 -0.22
CA LEU A 69 -14.36 0.51 -0.87
C LEU A 69 -14.52 -1.01 -0.79
N TRP A 70 -14.88 -1.54 0.37
CA TRP A 70 -15.09 -2.96 0.58
C TRP A 70 -16.32 -3.50 -0.14
N ASP A 71 -17.44 -2.81 -0.06
CA ASP A 71 -18.67 -3.22 -0.75
C ASP A 71 -18.47 -3.24 -2.27
N TRP A 72 -17.65 -2.33 -2.81
CA TRP A 72 -17.43 -2.20 -4.24
C TRP A 72 -16.30 -3.08 -4.77
N LEU A 73 -15.15 -3.10 -4.09
CA LEU A 73 -13.91 -3.75 -4.54
C LEU A 73 -13.47 -4.88 -3.60
N GLY A 74 -14.34 -5.35 -2.71
CA GLY A 74 -14.07 -6.48 -1.82
C GLY A 74 -13.87 -7.81 -2.55
N GLY A 75 -13.33 -8.81 -1.83
CA GLY A 75 -12.92 -10.09 -2.39
C GLY A 75 -11.44 -10.09 -2.77
N ALA A 76 -11.10 -10.63 -3.94
CA ALA A 76 -9.72 -10.70 -4.41
C ALA A 76 -9.05 -9.32 -4.53
N ASP A 77 -7.78 -9.24 -4.14
CA ASP A 77 -6.95 -8.04 -4.21
C ASP A 77 -6.83 -7.46 -5.62
N GLN A 78 -6.96 -8.30 -6.64
CA GLN A 78 -6.97 -7.87 -8.04
C GLN A 78 -8.11 -6.89 -8.35
N TYR A 79 -9.27 -7.00 -7.69
CA TYR A 79 -10.35 -6.02 -7.84
C TYR A 79 -9.95 -4.66 -7.25
N ARG A 80 -9.31 -4.64 -6.07
CA ARG A 80 -8.80 -3.41 -5.45
C ARG A 80 -7.68 -2.79 -6.29
N TRP A 81 -6.77 -3.60 -6.82
CA TRP A 81 -5.70 -3.12 -7.70
C TRP A 81 -6.22 -2.59 -9.04
N ALA A 82 -7.19 -3.28 -9.66
CA ALA A 82 -7.86 -2.77 -10.86
C ALA A 82 -8.64 -1.48 -10.56
N GLY A 83 -9.35 -1.43 -9.43
CA GLY A 83 -10.03 -0.22 -8.97
C GLY A 83 -9.07 0.94 -8.73
N LEU A 84 -7.90 0.70 -8.13
CA LEU A 84 -6.84 1.70 -7.97
C LEU A 84 -6.40 2.27 -9.34
N ARG A 85 -6.23 1.43 -10.36
CA ARG A 85 -5.93 1.91 -11.73
C ARG A 85 -7.01 2.81 -12.30
N VAL A 86 -8.28 2.42 -12.12
CA VAL A 86 -9.43 3.21 -12.58
C VAL A 86 -9.53 4.54 -11.82
N LEU A 87 -9.31 4.51 -10.51
CA LEU A 87 -9.32 5.70 -9.67
C LEU A 87 -8.16 6.63 -10.02
N ALA A 88 -6.94 6.13 -10.25
CA ALA A 88 -5.80 6.95 -10.67
C ALA A 88 -6.05 7.59 -12.05
N GLU A 89 -6.45 6.80 -13.04
CA GLU A 89 -6.79 7.29 -14.39
C GLU A 89 -7.93 8.32 -14.37
N GLY A 90 -8.91 8.10 -13.49
CA GLY A 90 -10.07 8.96 -13.36
C GLY A 90 -9.72 10.24 -12.62
N PHE A 91 -9.17 10.14 -11.42
CA PHE A 91 -9.25 11.13 -10.35
C PHE A 91 -7.89 11.65 -9.86
N ALA A 92 -6.77 11.11 -10.35
CA ALA A 92 -5.46 11.65 -9.99
C ALA A 92 -5.35 13.11 -10.43
N VAL A 93 -4.80 13.96 -9.56
CA VAL A 93 -4.53 15.37 -9.85
C VAL A 93 -3.10 15.71 -9.42
N PRO A 94 -2.42 16.62 -10.13
CA PRO A 94 -1.10 17.09 -9.70
C PRO A 94 -1.17 17.79 -8.34
N GLY A 95 -0.18 17.54 -7.49
CA GLY A 95 -0.05 18.16 -6.17
C GLY A 95 0.54 17.17 -5.16
N ALA A 96 1.11 17.70 -4.09
CA ALA A 96 1.67 16.88 -3.01
C ALA A 96 1.13 17.36 -1.66
N LEU A 97 0.55 16.45 -0.89
CA LEU A 97 0.25 16.64 0.53
C LEU A 97 1.52 16.31 1.33
N ARG A 98 1.95 17.21 2.20
CA ARG A 98 3.09 16.98 3.11
C ARG A 98 2.62 16.90 4.55
N LEU A 99 2.99 15.80 5.20
CA LEU A 99 2.68 15.49 6.59
C LEU A 99 4.00 15.33 7.35
N ALA A 100 4.07 15.84 8.57
CA ALA A 100 5.29 15.81 9.37
C ALA A 100 5.10 14.98 10.65
N GLY A 101 6.13 14.22 11.01
CA GLY A 101 6.12 13.36 12.19
C GLY A 101 5.42 12.03 11.96
N ARG A 102 5.05 11.36 13.05
CA ARG A 102 4.30 10.10 13.01
C ARG A 102 2.84 10.37 12.71
N ILE A 103 2.37 9.79 11.61
CA ILE A 103 0.97 9.86 11.17
C ILE A 103 0.32 8.51 11.47
N THR A 104 -0.69 8.53 12.34
CA THR A 104 -1.51 7.35 12.63
C THR A 104 -2.83 7.46 11.87
N VAL A 105 -3.16 6.42 11.11
CA VAL A 105 -4.47 6.25 10.48
C VAL A 105 -5.34 5.39 11.41
N PRO A 106 -6.44 5.95 11.93
CA PRO A 106 -7.26 5.26 12.93
C PRO A 106 -7.92 3.98 12.42
N GLU A 107 -8.26 3.11 13.36
CA GLU A 107 -8.96 1.86 13.12
C GLU A 107 -10.18 2.04 12.19
N GLY A 108 -10.30 1.15 11.20
CA GLY A 108 -11.44 1.09 10.26
C GLY A 108 -11.61 2.32 9.36
N SER A 109 -10.65 3.24 9.35
CA SER A 109 -10.74 4.48 8.55
C SER A 109 -10.07 4.35 7.19
N LEU A 110 -10.55 5.12 6.21
CA LEU A 110 -9.91 5.27 4.90
C LEU A 110 -9.41 6.70 4.72
N ARG A 111 -8.13 6.85 4.38
CA ARG A 111 -7.52 8.11 3.95
C ARG A 111 -7.29 8.10 2.46
N VAL A 112 -7.84 9.09 1.75
CA VAL A 112 -7.69 9.21 0.30
C VAL A 112 -6.94 10.49 -0.05
N ALA A 113 -5.95 10.39 -0.92
CA ALA A 113 -5.29 11.54 -1.54
C ALA A 113 -5.32 11.39 -3.06
N THR A 114 -5.70 12.46 -3.77
CA THR A 114 -5.77 12.45 -5.24
C THR A 114 -4.46 12.79 -5.93
N GLY A 115 -3.46 13.30 -5.19
CA GLY A 115 -2.10 13.54 -5.68
C GLY A 115 -1.08 12.73 -4.91
N ASP A 116 0.15 13.22 -4.86
CA ASP A 116 1.24 12.63 -4.07
C ASP A 116 1.05 12.91 -2.57
N VAL A 117 1.59 12.03 -1.73
CA VAL A 117 1.66 12.19 -0.29
C VAL A 117 3.10 11.96 0.16
N VAL A 118 3.65 12.89 0.94
CA VAL A 118 4.95 12.74 1.60
C VAL A 118 4.73 12.79 3.10
N VAL A 119 5.06 11.69 3.78
CA VAL A 119 5.12 11.59 5.24
C VAL A 119 6.58 11.70 5.67
N GLU A 120 6.93 12.85 6.25
CA GLU A 120 8.23 13.12 6.85
C GLU A 120 8.29 12.52 8.27
N GLY A 121 8.31 11.19 8.33
CA GLY A 121 8.25 10.41 9.57
C GLY A 121 7.65 9.03 9.33
N ASP A 122 7.01 8.48 10.35
CA ASP A 122 6.38 7.17 10.30
C ASP A 122 4.93 7.26 9.83
N LEU A 123 4.47 6.27 9.07
CA LEU A 123 3.07 6.04 8.77
C LEU A 123 2.62 4.76 9.47
N VAL A 124 1.67 4.88 10.40
CA VAL A 124 1.12 3.78 11.18
C VAL A 124 -0.35 3.59 10.81
N LEU A 125 -0.75 2.37 10.43
CA LEU A 125 -2.13 2.00 10.16
C LEU A 125 -2.60 1.08 11.28
N GLU A 126 -3.66 1.47 11.98
CA GLU A 126 -4.34 0.62 12.96
C GLU A 126 -5.17 -0.49 12.25
N ASP A 127 -5.87 -1.31 13.02
CA ASP A 127 -6.66 -2.42 12.49
C ASP A 127 -7.71 -1.93 11.49
N GLN A 128 -7.87 -2.61 10.37
CA GLN A 128 -8.77 -2.23 9.27
C GLN A 128 -8.53 -0.84 8.67
N ALA A 129 -7.43 -0.17 9.02
CA ALA A 129 -7.09 1.13 8.47
C ALA A 129 -6.56 1.01 7.05
N MET A 130 -6.88 2.01 6.22
CA MET A 130 -6.58 2.00 4.80
C MET A 130 -6.09 3.36 4.32
N VAL A 131 -5.10 3.33 3.45
CA VAL A 131 -4.53 4.49 2.77
C VAL A 131 -4.62 4.26 1.27
N LEU A 132 -5.17 5.23 0.55
CA LEU A 132 -5.28 5.22 -0.90
C LEU A 132 -4.76 6.54 -1.49
N VAL A 133 -3.63 6.48 -2.18
CA VAL A 133 -2.95 7.64 -2.78
C VAL A 133 -2.96 7.47 -4.29
N LEU A 134 -3.64 8.34 -5.03
CA LEU A 134 -3.71 8.20 -6.49
C LEU A 134 -2.42 8.58 -7.21
N GLY A 135 -1.51 9.29 -6.52
CA GLY A 135 -0.13 9.53 -6.93
C GLY A 135 0.86 8.65 -6.15
N THR A 136 2.03 9.22 -5.85
CA THR A 136 3.10 8.56 -5.09
C THR A 136 2.91 8.75 -3.59
N LEU A 137 3.01 7.67 -2.82
CA LEU A 137 3.16 7.73 -1.36
C LEU A 137 4.64 7.61 -1.01
N THR A 138 5.22 8.60 -0.35
CA THR A 138 6.60 8.54 0.17
C THR A 138 6.57 8.65 1.69
N VAL A 139 7.08 7.64 2.39
CA VAL A 139 7.26 7.62 3.84
C VAL A 139 8.76 7.63 4.13
N THR A 140 9.28 8.69 4.75
CA THR A 140 10.74 8.79 5.01
C THR A 140 11.18 7.97 6.22
N GLY A 141 10.25 7.59 7.10
CA GLY A 141 10.44 6.68 8.22
C GLY A 141 9.82 5.31 7.96
N ALA A 142 9.26 4.72 9.01
CA ALA A 142 8.67 3.39 8.94
C ALA A 142 7.23 3.41 8.42
N LEU A 143 6.87 2.44 7.58
CA LEU A 143 5.49 2.09 7.24
C LEU A 143 5.08 0.87 8.07
N VAL A 144 4.20 1.06 9.04
CA VAL A 144 3.77 0.00 9.95
C VAL A 144 2.26 -0.19 9.79
N GLY A 145 1.87 -1.31 9.18
CA GLY A 145 0.48 -1.75 9.15
C GLY A 145 0.08 -2.50 10.42
N SER A 146 -1.22 -2.77 10.56
CA SER A 146 -1.70 -3.73 11.56
C SER A 146 -0.95 -5.05 11.40
N LEU A 147 -0.73 -5.73 12.54
CA LEU A 147 -0.12 -7.05 12.63
C LEU A 147 -1.12 -8.14 13.07
N TRP A 148 -2.29 -7.71 13.52
CA TRP A 148 -3.32 -8.58 14.11
C TRP A 148 -4.51 -8.75 13.19
N ASP A 149 -4.76 -7.74 12.36
CA ASP A 149 -5.85 -7.71 11.41
C ASP A 149 -5.39 -7.09 10.09
N TYR A 150 -6.32 -6.95 9.16
CA TYR A 150 -6.08 -6.35 7.87
C TYR A 150 -5.68 -4.87 7.99
N SER A 151 -4.78 -4.42 7.13
CA SER A 151 -4.61 -3.00 6.78
C SER A 151 -4.34 -2.87 5.28
N MET A 152 -4.44 -1.69 4.70
CA MET A 152 -4.13 -1.50 3.26
C MET A 152 -3.35 -0.23 2.99
N VAL A 153 -2.31 -0.36 2.17
CA VAL A 153 -1.66 0.77 1.51
C VAL A 153 -1.78 0.59 0.00
N ALA A 154 -2.44 1.52 -0.68
CA ALA A 154 -2.63 1.51 -2.11
C ALA A 154 -2.09 2.82 -2.72
N ALA A 155 -1.18 2.75 -3.69
CA ALA A 155 -0.66 3.94 -4.36
C ALA A 155 -0.29 3.72 -5.84
N ALA A 156 0.01 4.79 -6.60
CA ALA A 156 0.69 4.62 -7.89
C ALA A 156 2.08 4.02 -7.66
N GLU A 157 2.84 4.60 -6.73
CA GLU A 157 4.10 4.07 -6.20
C GLU A 157 4.10 4.20 -4.68
N VAL A 158 4.62 3.19 -3.97
CA VAL A 158 4.80 3.19 -2.51
C VAL A 158 6.29 3.23 -2.19
N GLY A 159 6.75 4.30 -1.57
CA GLY A 159 8.11 4.48 -1.07
C GLY A 159 8.17 4.45 0.46
N CYS A 160 9.11 3.71 1.04
CA CYS A 160 9.34 3.65 2.47
C CYS A 160 10.83 3.52 2.84
N ARG A 161 11.22 3.87 4.08
CA ARG A 161 12.55 3.46 4.58
C ARG A 161 12.52 1.97 4.91
N ASP A 162 11.64 1.60 5.81
CA ASP A 162 11.36 0.23 6.21
C ASP A 162 9.84 0.03 6.31
N GLY A 163 9.38 -1.20 6.16
CA GLY A 163 7.97 -1.52 6.21
C GLY A 163 7.69 -2.86 6.89
N VAL A 164 6.61 -2.92 7.66
CA VAL A 164 6.03 -4.17 8.14
C VAL A 164 4.52 -4.05 8.10
N THR A 165 3.84 -5.09 7.63
CA THR A 165 2.37 -5.12 7.64
C THR A 165 1.89 -6.56 7.58
N SER A 166 0.80 -6.88 8.26
CA SER A 166 -0.02 -8.06 7.95
C SER A 166 -1.09 -7.77 6.92
N GLY A 167 -1.11 -6.59 6.33
CA GLY A 167 -2.11 -6.17 5.35
C GLY A 167 -1.68 -6.27 3.89
N GLU A 168 -2.36 -5.50 3.05
CA GLU A 168 -2.10 -5.40 1.61
C GLU A 168 -1.26 -4.17 1.27
N ILE A 169 -0.33 -4.34 0.33
CA ILE A 169 0.36 -3.23 -0.35
C ILE A 169 0.12 -3.35 -1.85
N LEU A 170 -0.62 -2.40 -2.40
CA LEU A 170 -0.98 -2.33 -3.82
C LEU A 170 -0.26 -1.14 -4.47
N ALA A 171 0.56 -1.40 -5.47
CA ALA A 171 1.20 -0.35 -6.26
C ALA A 171 0.95 -0.55 -7.76
N LEU A 172 0.68 0.55 -8.49
CA LEU A 172 0.48 0.49 -9.94
C LEU A 172 1.80 0.33 -10.69
N ASP A 173 2.88 0.87 -10.13
CA ASP A 173 4.22 0.91 -10.72
C ASP A 173 5.23 0.12 -9.86
N ALA A 174 5.52 0.58 -8.64
CA ALA A 174 6.55 -0.02 -7.79
C ALA A 174 6.27 0.12 -6.29
N VAL A 175 6.85 -0.82 -5.53
CA VAL A 175 7.10 -0.67 -4.10
C VAL A 175 8.61 -0.50 -3.91
N ARG A 176 9.01 0.57 -3.24
CA ARG A 176 10.40 0.97 -3.01
C ARG A 176 10.69 1.12 -1.52
N CYS A 177 11.29 0.12 -0.92
CA CYS A 177 11.65 0.16 0.49
C CYS A 177 13.15 -0.08 0.67
N THR A 178 13.87 1.01 0.96
CA THR A 178 15.35 1.02 0.92
C THR A 178 16.00 0.08 1.95
N GLY A 179 15.38 -0.07 3.12
CA GLY A 179 15.72 -1.03 4.17
C GLY A 179 15.02 -2.36 3.93
N ALA A 180 14.17 -2.79 4.86
CA ALA A 180 13.38 -4.02 4.69
C ALA A 180 11.89 -3.76 4.48
N LEU A 181 11.23 -4.65 3.75
CA LEU A 181 9.78 -4.82 3.76
C LEU A 181 9.45 -6.24 4.23
N TYR A 182 8.76 -6.34 5.37
CA TYR A 182 8.24 -7.61 5.87
C TYR A 182 6.72 -7.68 5.71
N LEU A 183 6.29 -8.57 4.84
CA LEU A 183 4.88 -8.92 4.66
C LEU A 183 4.56 -10.08 5.61
N SER A 184 4.09 -9.73 6.80
CA SER A 184 3.70 -10.72 7.82
C SER A 184 2.34 -11.34 7.48
N GLY A 185 2.11 -12.59 7.89
CA GLY A 185 0.82 -13.25 7.70
C GLY A 185 0.60 -13.90 6.33
N ASN A 186 -0.49 -14.67 6.27
CA ASN A 186 -0.64 -15.79 5.33
C ASN A 186 -1.61 -15.46 4.19
N ASP A 187 -2.55 -14.53 4.41
CA ASP A 187 -3.70 -14.37 3.51
C ASP A 187 -3.68 -13.10 2.66
N TYR A 188 -2.74 -12.19 2.87
CA TYR A 188 -2.82 -10.84 2.33
C TYR A 188 -1.94 -10.62 1.12
N ALA A 189 -2.51 -9.90 0.15
CA ALA A 189 -1.96 -9.77 -1.18
C ALA A 189 -1.20 -8.45 -1.34
N CYS A 190 0.11 -8.55 -1.51
CA CYS A 190 0.83 -7.45 -2.14
C CYS A 190 0.74 -7.59 -3.66
N ARG A 191 0.61 -6.46 -4.35
CA ARG A 191 0.58 -6.44 -5.82
C ARG A 191 1.31 -5.22 -6.36
N ALA A 192 2.44 -5.45 -7.02
CA ALA A 192 3.13 -4.39 -7.76
C ALA A 192 3.94 -4.95 -8.94
N PRO A 193 4.07 -4.23 -10.06
CA PRO A 193 4.98 -4.63 -11.15
C PRO A 193 6.44 -4.81 -10.70
N LEU A 194 6.89 -4.00 -9.75
CA LEU A 194 8.25 -4.03 -9.23
C LEU A 194 8.27 -3.91 -7.70
N PHE A 195 9.07 -4.74 -7.04
CA PHE A 195 9.66 -4.41 -5.75
C PHE A 195 11.13 -4.05 -5.94
N ASP A 196 11.59 -2.95 -5.36
CA ASP A 196 12.99 -2.50 -5.35
C ASP A 196 13.40 -2.10 -3.93
N GLY A 197 14.39 -2.76 -3.35
CA GLY A 197 14.72 -2.55 -1.94
C GLY A 197 15.90 -3.33 -1.39
N GLY A 198 16.11 -3.23 -0.09
CA GLY A 198 17.15 -3.98 0.60
C GLY A 198 16.72 -5.44 0.83
N VAL A 199 15.81 -5.64 1.78
CA VAL A 199 15.32 -6.97 2.17
C VAL A 199 13.82 -7.08 1.88
N LEU A 200 13.40 -8.16 1.25
CA LEU A 200 11.99 -8.54 1.13
C LEU A 200 11.75 -9.86 1.87
N VAL A 201 10.78 -9.88 2.78
CA VAL A 201 10.29 -11.10 3.41
C VAL A 201 8.83 -11.29 2.98
N ASP A 202 8.58 -12.34 2.19
CA ASP A 202 7.28 -12.63 1.56
C ASP A 202 7.01 -14.15 1.47
N PHE A 203 6.50 -14.75 2.55
CA PHE A 203 6.48 -16.22 2.69
C PHE A 203 5.49 -16.99 1.81
N GLU A 204 4.37 -16.41 1.36
CA GLU A 204 3.30 -17.22 0.73
C GLU A 204 2.89 -16.78 -0.68
N ARG A 205 3.41 -15.67 -1.21
CA ARG A 205 2.96 -15.16 -2.52
C ARG A 205 4.10 -14.72 -3.42
N SER A 206 4.72 -15.71 -4.06
CA SER A 206 5.71 -15.46 -5.12
C SER A 206 5.17 -14.66 -6.32
N ASN A 207 3.85 -14.59 -6.49
CA ASN A 207 3.15 -13.85 -7.55
C ASN A 207 2.70 -12.44 -7.14
N ALA A 208 3.07 -11.97 -5.94
CA ALA A 208 2.77 -10.61 -5.47
C ALA A 208 3.47 -9.54 -6.32
N PHE A 209 4.67 -9.86 -6.83
CA PHE A 209 5.49 -8.92 -7.58
C PHE A 209 5.77 -9.42 -8.98
N GLY A 210 5.67 -8.52 -9.97
CA GLY A 210 6.06 -8.85 -11.35
C GLY A 210 7.56 -9.09 -11.48
N ARG A 211 8.36 -8.27 -10.79
CA ARG A 211 9.81 -8.39 -10.63
C ARG A 211 10.20 -8.01 -9.20
N VAL A 212 11.21 -8.68 -8.66
CA VAL A 212 11.80 -8.35 -7.36
C VAL A 212 13.28 -8.06 -7.54
N ASP A 213 13.66 -6.82 -7.27
CA ASP A 213 15.03 -6.32 -7.25
C ASP A 213 15.40 -6.03 -5.77
N ALA A 214 15.64 -7.09 -5.00
CA ALA A 214 16.05 -7.00 -3.60
C ALA A 214 17.49 -7.51 -3.41
N ALA A 215 18.22 -6.95 -2.44
CA ALA A 215 19.52 -7.52 -2.04
C ALA A 215 19.36 -8.90 -1.39
N GLU A 216 18.29 -9.10 -0.63
CA GLU A 216 17.90 -10.39 -0.06
C GLU A 216 16.38 -10.57 -0.15
N ARG A 217 15.92 -11.75 -0.57
CA ARG A 217 14.51 -12.14 -0.60
C ARG A 217 14.30 -13.45 0.15
N ILE A 218 13.32 -13.51 1.03
CA ILE A 218 13.04 -14.65 1.89
C ILE A 218 11.58 -15.09 1.71
N THR A 219 11.36 -16.25 1.10
CA THR A 219 10.03 -16.76 0.71
C THR A 219 9.66 -18.12 1.32
N GLU A 220 10.62 -18.91 1.81
CA GLU A 220 10.37 -20.33 2.16
C GLU A 220 10.05 -20.57 3.63
N TRP A 221 9.34 -19.63 4.28
CA TRP A 221 9.06 -19.71 5.72
C TRP A 221 10.32 -19.86 6.59
N ASP A 222 11.49 -19.40 6.11
CA ASP A 222 12.74 -19.41 6.87
C ASP A 222 12.73 -18.27 7.88
N LEU A 223 12.03 -18.50 9.00
CA LEU A 223 11.91 -17.54 10.10
C LEU A 223 13.28 -17.18 10.70
N THR A 224 14.26 -18.09 10.66
CA THR A 224 15.61 -17.80 11.18
C THR A 224 16.36 -16.86 10.23
N ALA A 225 16.29 -17.09 8.92
CA ALA A 225 16.84 -16.16 7.95
C ALA A 225 16.13 -14.80 8.01
N ALA A 226 14.80 -14.79 8.13
CA ALA A 226 14.01 -13.57 8.27
C ALA A 226 14.43 -12.79 9.52
N ALA A 227 14.51 -13.44 10.68
CA ALA A 227 15.00 -12.82 11.92
C ALA A 227 16.38 -12.19 11.71
N ARG A 228 17.32 -12.91 11.12
CA ARG A 228 18.68 -12.42 10.86
C ARG A 228 18.69 -11.23 9.91
N ALA A 229 17.97 -11.29 8.79
CA ALA A 229 17.91 -10.23 7.80
C ALA A 229 17.22 -8.97 8.36
N LEU A 230 16.22 -9.15 9.22
CA LEU A 230 15.56 -8.06 9.95
C LEU A 230 16.35 -7.59 11.17
N GLY A 231 17.45 -8.26 11.55
CA GLY A 231 18.27 -7.98 12.73
C GLY A 231 17.53 -8.16 14.06
N LEU A 232 16.79 -9.25 14.18
CA LEU A 232 15.99 -9.67 15.34
C LEU A 232 16.49 -11.01 15.89
N SER A 233 15.99 -11.41 17.06
CA SER A 233 16.20 -12.77 17.56
C SER A 233 15.30 -13.76 16.83
N ALA A 234 15.79 -14.99 16.61
CA ALA A 234 14.97 -16.06 16.02
C ALA A 234 13.85 -16.55 16.96
N ASP A 235 13.95 -16.26 18.26
CA ASP A 235 12.94 -16.59 19.26
C ASP A 235 11.82 -15.53 19.37
N ASP A 236 11.98 -14.40 18.66
CA ASP A 236 11.01 -13.31 18.69
C ASP A 236 9.77 -13.62 17.84
N LYS A 237 8.63 -13.04 18.23
CA LYS A 237 7.50 -12.88 17.30
C LYS A 237 7.90 -11.82 16.27
N LEU A 238 8.36 -12.27 15.10
CA LEU A 238 9.08 -11.42 14.13
C LEU A 238 8.30 -10.18 13.72
N ASP A 239 6.99 -10.31 13.52
CA ASP A 239 6.09 -9.22 13.14
C ASP A 239 6.10 -8.11 14.20
N GLN A 240 5.75 -8.46 15.43
CA GLN A 240 5.69 -7.52 16.56
C GLN A 240 7.08 -6.96 16.89
N ALA A 241 8.10 -7.81 16.96
CA ALA A 241 9.46 -7.39 17.28
C ALA A 241 10.03 -6.45 16.21
N TYR A 242 9.71 -6.69 14.92
CA TYR A 242 10.14 -5.79 13.85
C TYR A 242 9.41 -4.45 13.93
N ALA A 243 8.08 -4.44 14.11
CA ALA A 243 7.32 -3.21 14.26
C ALA A 243 7.80 -2.38 15.47
N ASP A 244 8.02 -3.01 16.62
CA ASP A 244 8.54 -2.35 17.82
C ASP A 244 9.91 -1.71 17.55
N ARG A 245 10.80 -2.44 16.87
CA ARG A 245 12.11 -1.91 16.46
C ARG A 245 11.96 -0.70 15.53
N LEU A 246 11.08 -0.78 14.53
CA LEU A 246 10.87 0.30 13.58
C LEU A 246 10.36 1.58 14.27
N LEU A 247 9.45 1.43 15.23
CA LEU A 247 8.83 2.56 15.94
C LEU A 247 9.67 3.10 17.11
N ALA A 248 10.65 2.32 17.60
CA ALA A 248 11.59 2.75 18.65
C ALA A 248 12.71 3.64 18.11
N VAL A 249 13.08 3.50 16.83
CA VAL A 249 14.00 4.40 16.14
C VAL A 249 13.24 5.69 15.82
N GLY A 250 13.15 6.59 16.79
CA GLY A 250 12.56 7.92 16.58
C GLY A 250 13.22 8.64 15.39
N PRO A 251 12.56 9.65 14.79
CA PRO A 251 13.11 10.37 13.66
C PRO A 251 14.49 10.90 14.05
N SER A 252 15.54 10.31 13.47
CA SER A 252 16.91 10.73 13.74
C SER A 252 16.97 12.22 13.43
N ALA A 253 17.18 13.04 14.47
CA ALA A 253 17.37 14.47 14.30
C ALA A 253 18.44 14.65 13.22
N ALA A 254 18.08 15.35 12.14
CA ALA A 254 19.01 15.66 11.07
C ALA A 254 20.29 16.24 11.70
N PRO A 255 21.50 15.84 11.26
CA PRO A 255 22.72 16.37 11.82
C PRO A 255 22.71 17.88 11.62
N GLY A 256 22.55 18.62 12.71
CA GLY A 256 22.61 20.07 12.70
C GLY A 256 23.94 20.49 12.11
N SER A 257 23.88 21.20 10.98
CA SER A 257 25.01 21.91 10.41
C SER A 257 25.49 22.96 11.41
N GLY A 258 26.47 22.58 12.22
CA GLY A 258 27.35 23.51 12.93
C GLY A 258 28.40 24.11 12.01
#